data_AF-E9AQS5-F1
#
_entry.id   AF-E9AQS5-F1
#
_cell.length_a   1.000
_cell.length_b   1.000
_cell.length_c   1.000
_cell.angle_alpha   90.00
_cell.angle_beta   90.00
_cell.angle_gamma   90.00
#
_symmetry.space_group_name_H-M   'P 1'
#
loop_
_entity.id
_entity.type
_entity.pdbx_description
1 polymer ?
#
loop_
_entity_poly.entity_id
_entity_poly.type
_entity_poly.pdbx_seq_one_letter_code
_entity_poly.pdbx_strand_id
1 'polypeptide(L)'
;MADVQLKALLMGVEAERGATVTCRDPSALEMLLRIGNSDANRGSVSVIFQNTSAASSPAAQMLFINEKYAEAVEEEVQLWLGPFKTAAGSERKRARADSDRDDFESESGSDA
;
A
#
# COMPACT_ATOMS: atom_id res chain seq x y z
N MET A 1 37.96 29.36 0.90
CA MET A 1 38.11 28.53 -0.33
C MET A 1 37.23 27.28 -0.30
N ALA A 2 37.05 26.60 0.84
CA ALA A 2 36.20 25.40 0.95
C ALA A 2 34.71 25.63 0.59
N ASP A 3 34.11 26.74 1.04
CA ASP A 3 32.69 27.03 0.76
C ASP A 3 32.35 27.23 -0.72
N VAL A 4 33.31 27.74 -1.51
CA VAL A 4 33.11 27.96 -2.96
C VAL A 4 33.08 26.63 -3.69
N GLN A 5 33.93 25.68 -3.28
CA GLN A 5 33.92 24.32 -3.84
C GLN A 5 32.67 23.55 -3.40
N LEU A 6 32.27 23.66 -2.13
CA LEU A 6 31.05 23.02 -1.64
C LEU A 6 29.80 23.53 -2.37
N LYS A 7 29.69 24.85 -2.59
CA LYS A 7 28.57 25.45 -3.31
C LYS A 7 28.49 24.98 -4.76
N ALA A 8 29.62 24.78 -5.43
CA ALA A 8 29.65 24.23 -6.78
C ALA A 8 29.17 22.77 -6.83
N LEU A 9 29.49 21.98 -5.80
CA LEU A 9 29.06 20.58 -5.69
C LEU A 9 27.56 20.42 -5.40
N LEU A 10 26.94 21.44 -4.78
CA LEU A 10 25.51 21.43 -4.42
C LEU A 10 24.62 22.12 -5.46
N MET A 11 25.17 22.54 -6.61
CA MET A 11 24.37 23.12 -7.68
C MET A 11 23.33 22.12 -8.19
N GLY A 12 22.05 22.47 -8.12
CA GLY A 12 20.93 21.61 -8.51
C GLY A 12 20.44 20.66 -7.41
N VAL A 13 20.99 20.75 -6.19
CA VAL A 13 20.48 20.02 -5.03
C VAL A 13 19.36 20.83 -4.37
N GLU A 14 18.19 20.23 -4.23
CA GLU A 14 17.06 20.77 -3.49
C GLU A 14 16.86 19.97 -2.20
N ALA A 15 16.67 20.68 -1.08
CA ALA A 15 16.30 20.06 0.18
C ALA A 15 14.78 20.00 0.27
N GLU A 16 14.22 18.80 0.25
CA GLU A 16 12.78 18.59 0.43
C GLU A 16 12.44 18.30 1.89
N ARG A 17 11.33 18.87 2.36
CA ARG A 17 10.74 18.51 3.65
C ARG A 17 9.83 17.29 3.48
N GLY A 18 9.82 16.44 4.50
CA GLY A 18 9.02 15.23 4.49
C GLY A 18 9.29 14.34 5.68
N ALA A 19 8.74 13.14 5.63
CA ALA A 19 8.90 12.10 6.63
C ALA A 19 9.77 10.96 6.13
N THR A 20 10.63 10.43 6.99
CA THR A 20 11.28 9.13 6.76
C THR A 20 10.42 8.05 7.41
N VAL A 21 10.08 7.02 6.65
CA VAL A 21 9.19 5.95 7.07
C VAL A 21 9.93 4.62 6.98
N THR A 22 9.79 3.81 8.02
CA THR A 22 10.29 2.44 8.03
C THR A 22 9.11 1.50 8.21
N CYS A 23 9.08 0.44 7.41
CA CYS A 23 8.02 -0.55 7.45
C CYS A 23 8.54 -1.78 8.18
N ARG A 24 7.83 -2.20 9.24
CA ARG A 24 8.13 -3.46 9.91
C ARG A 24 7.78 -4.66 9.04
N ASP A 25 6.62 -4.59 8.40
CA ASP A 25 6.04 -5.69 7.65
C ASP A 25 6.23 -5.48 6.14
N PRO A 26 6.66 -6.50 5.37
CA PRO A 26 6.83 -6.39 3.92
C PRO A 26 5.56 -5.95 3.20
N SER A 27 4.39 -6.36 3.67
CA SER A 27 3.11 -5.96 3.06
C SER A 27 2.82 -4.46 3.21
N ALA A 28 3.27 -3.82 4.30
CA ALA A 28 3.12 -2.38 4.48
C ALA A 28 4.05 -1.59 3.54
N LEU A 29 5.26 -2.11 3.32
CA LEU A 29 6.21 -1.58 2.35
C LEU A 29 5.63 -1.63 0.93
N GLU A 30 5.15 -2.80 0.50
CA GLU A 30 4.54 -2.96 -0.82
C GLU A 30 3.31 -2.06 -1.03
N MET A 31 2.51 -1.88 0.01
CA MET A 31 1.36 -0.98 -0.02
C MET A 31 1.80 0.46 -0.31
N LEU A 32 2.77 0.99 0.44
CA LEU A 32 3.28 2.36 0.23
C LEU A 32 3.93 2.54 -1.13
N LEU A 33 4.66 1.53 -1.61
CA LEU A 33 5.23 1.54 -2.98
C LEU A 33 4.14 1.57 -4.06
N ARG A 34 3.01 0.88 -3.84
CA ARG A 34 1.87 0.93 -4.76
C ARG A 34 1.20 2.30 -4.75
N ILE A 35 1.02 2.90 -3.58
CA ILE A 35 0.48 4.26 -3.43
C ILE A 35 1.37 5.26 -4.18
N GLY A 36 2.68 5.23 -3.95
CA GLY A 36 3.64 6.14 -4.60
C GLY A 36 3.78 5.98 -6.12
N ASN A 37 3.35 4.84 -6.67
CA ASN A 37 3.31 4.57 -8.11
C ASN A 37 1.93 4.80 -8.74
N SER A 38 0.91 5.19 -7.97
CA SER A 38 -0.39 5.57 -8.53
C SER A 38 -0.29 6.87 -9.31
N ASP A 39 -1.15 7.04 -10.32
CA ASP A 39 -1.16 8.27 -11.14
C ASP A 39 -1.43 9.53 -10.30
N ALA A 40 -2.27 9.40 -9.26
CA ALA A 40 -2.62 10.50 -8.36
C ALA A 40 -1.48 10.92 -7.43
N ASN A 41 -0.60 9.99 -7.04
CA ASN A 41 0.44 10.20 -6.03
C ASN A 41 1.84 9.91 -6.57
N ARG A 42 2.04 10.01 -7.89
CA ARG A 42 3.30 9.65 -8.54
C ARG A 42 4.46 10.47 -7.96
N GLY A 43 5.46 9.78 -7.40
CA GLY A 43 6.64 10.41 -6.80
C GLY A 43 6.45 10.92 -5.37
N SER A 44 5.28 10.70 -4.76
CA SER A 44 5.04 11.01 -3.34
C SER A 44 5.89 10.17 -2.39
N VAL A 45 6.23 8.95 -2.78
CA VAL A 45 7.06 8.00 -2.01
C VAL A 45 8.33 7.70 -2.78
N SER A 46 9.47 7.92 -2.14
CA SER A 46 10.80 7.61 -2.67
C SER A 46 11.50 6.56 -1.81
N VAL A 47 12.23 5.64 -2.43
CA VAL A 47 13.03 4.63 -1.69
C VAL A 47 14.40 5.21 -1.37
N ILE A 48 14.73 5.23 -0.09
CA ILE A 48 16.07 5.53 0.45
C ILE A 48 16.68 4.22 0.96
N PHE A 49 17.77 3.80 0.34
CA PHE A 49 18.54 2.64 0.83
C PHE A 49 19.48 3.07 1.95
N GLN A 50 19.42 2.41 3.10
CA GLN A 50 20.48 2.54 4.10
C GLN A 50 21.64 1.62 3.76
N ASN A 51 22.84 2.22 3.63
CA ASN A 51 24.06 1.49 3.35
C ASN A 51 24.62 0.86 4.63
N THR A 52 24.24 -0.38 4.92
CA THR A 52 24.93 -1.23 5.90
C THR A 52 25.00 -2.67 5.39
N SER A 53 25.82 -2.93 4.36
CA SER A 53 26.37 -4.27 4.04
C SER A 53 25.41 -5.46 3.83
N ALA A 54 24.09 -5.25 3.84
CA ALA A 54 23.06 -6.29 3.69
C ALA A 54 22.06 -5.86 2.61
N ALA A 55 22.52 -5.88 1.37
CA ALA A 55 21.79 -5.43 0.18
C ALA A 55 20.60 -6.32 -0.25
N SER A 56 19.97 -7.05 0.67
CA SER A 56 18.90 -8.01 0.30
C SER A 56 17.79 -8.20 1.32
N SER A 57 17.73 -7.39 2.38
CA SER A 57 16.64 -7.48 3.37
C SER A 57 15.59 -6.40 3.13
N PRO A 58 14.29 -6.73 3.04
CA PRO A 58 13.22 -5.72 3.02
C PRO A 58 13.21 -4.85 4.29
N ALA A 59 13.89 -5.28 5.37
CA ALA A 59 14.09 -4.50 6.59
C ALA A 59 15.11 -3.34 6.44
N ALA A 60 15.82 -3.27 5.31
CA ALA A 60 16.83 -2.22 5.05
C ALA A 60 16.30 -1.07 4.17
N GLN A 61 15.03 -1.12 3.74
CA GLN A 61 14.43 -0.09 2.89
C GLN A 61 13.76 0.97 3.75
N MET A 62 14.31 2.19 3.71
CA MET A 62 13.69 3.37 4.27
C MET A 62 12.92 4.08 3.15
N LEU A 63 11.73 4.59 3.44
CA LEU A 63 10.96 5.37 2.50
C LEU A 63 11.04 6.85 2.89
N PHE A 64 10.95 7.73 1.91
CA PHE A 64 10.72 9.15 2.10
C PHE A 64 9.39 9.52 1.51
N ILE A 65 8.58 10.22 2.30
CA ILE A 65 7.30 10.77 1.88
C ILE A 65 7.44 12.29 1.92
N ASN A 66 7.27 12.93 0.76
CA ASN A 66 7.34 14.38 0.68
C ASN A 66 6.13 15.02 1.39
N GLU A 67 6.37 16.08 2.17
CA GLU A 67 5.37 16.77 2.99
C GLU A 67 4.14 17.20 2.17
N LYS A 68 4.32 17.57 0.89
CA LYS A 68 3.24 17.98 -0.02
C LYS A 68 2.20 16.89 -0.28
N TYR A 69 2.59 15.62 -0.11
CA TYR A 69 1.73 14.46 -0.36
C TYR A 69 1.39 13.70 0.92
N ALA A 70 1.79 14.19 2.09
CA ALA A 70 1.60 13.47 3.35
C ALA A 70 0.13 13.17 3.64
N GLU A 71 -0.75 14.16 3.46
CA GLU A 71 -2.20 13.99 3.67
C GLU A 71 -2.80 12.98 2.68
N ALA A 72 -2.50 13.12 1.39
CA ALA A 72 -3.01 12.21 0.36
C ALA A 72 -2.54 10.76 0.56
N VAL A 73 -1.26 10.57 0.93
CA VAL A 73 -0.72 9.25 1.22
C VAL A 73 -1.36 8.67 2.48
N GLU A 74 -1.59 9.48 3.51
CA GLU A 74 -2.30 9.05 4.72
C GLU A 74 -3.73 8.60 4.41
N GLU A 75 -4.48 9.37 3.63
CA GLU A 75 -5.84 9.02 3.21
C GLU A 75 -5.88 7.69 2.45
N GLU A 76 -4.99 7.48 1.48
CA GLU A 76 -4.87 6.22 0.73
C GLU A 76 -4.53 5.03 1.64
N VAL A 77 -3.62 5.22 2.60
CA VAL A 77 -3.32 4.19 3.61
C VAL A 77 -4.56 3.88 4.45
N GLN A 78 -5.31 4.90 4.88
CA GLN A 78 -6.53 4.69 5.66
C GLN A 78 -7.63 3.98 4.88
N LEU A 79 -7.77 4.26 3.58
CA LEU A 79 -8.67 3.55 2.68
C LEU A 79 -8.26 2.09 2.53
N TRP A 80 -6.97 1.82 2.35
CA TRP A 80 -6.44 0.47 2.25
C TRP A 80 -6.66 -0.35 3.54
N LEU A 81 -6.54 0.31 4.71
CA LEU A 81 -6.81 -0.30 6.01
C LEU A 81 -8.31 -0.41 6.35
N GLY A 82 -9.18 0.32 5.63
CA GLY A 82 -10.62 0.38 5.84
C GLY A 82 -11.31 -0.98 6.04
N PRO A 83 -11.04 -2.00 5.19
CA PRO A 83 -11.62 -3.34 5.32
C PRO A 83 -11.31 -4.04 6.65
N PHE A 84 -10.20 -3.67 7.32
CA PHE A 84 -9.77 -4.30 8.57
C PHE A 84 -10.34 -3.59 9.81
N LYS A 85 -10.89 -2.38 9.66
CA LYS A 85 -11.46 -1.60 10.79
C LYS A 85 -12.72 -2.24 11.39
N THR A 86 -13.46 -3.05 10.61
CA THR A 86 -14.68 -3.74 11.06
C THR A 86 -14.47 -5.22 11.40
N ALA A 87 -13.30 -5.78 11.05
CA ALA A 87 -12.97 -7.18 11.29
C ALA A 87 -12.70 -7.49 12.78
N ALA A 88 -12.52 -6.48 13.63
CA ALA A 88 -12.41 -6.65 15.07
C ALA A 88 -13.74 -7.04 15.77
N GLY A 89 -14.87 -7.15 15.03
CA GLY A 89 -16.16 -7.47 15.65
C GLY A 89 -17.31 -7.91 14.74
N SER A 90 -17.05 -8.48 13.56
CA SER A 90 -18.15 -8.99 12.73
C SER A 90 -17.90 -10.41 12.25
N GLU A 91 -18.52 -11.36 12.96
CA GLU A 91 -18.77 -12.72 12.50
C GLU A 91 -19.67 -12.70 11.25
N ARG A 92 -19.14 -12.28 10.09
CA ARG A 92 -19.84 -12.47 8.83
C ARG A 92 -19.63 -13.91 8.38
N LYS A 93 -20.44 -14.81 8.95
CA LYS A 93 -20.70 -16.16 8.41
C LYS A 93 -20.96 -16.01 6.91
N ARG A 94 -20.01 -16.44 6.08
CA ARG A 94 -20.25 -16.64 4.64
C ARG A 94 -21.25 -17.79 4.54
N ALA A 95 -22.53 -17.47 4.34
CA ALA A 95 -23.49 -18.45 3.88
C ALA A 95 -23.07 -18.87 2.47
N ARG A 96 -22.58 -20.11 2.32
CA ARG A 96 -22.52 -20.77 1.02
C ARG A 96 -23.97 -20.91 0.56
N ALA A 97 -24.39 -20.09 -0.39
CA ALA A 97 -25.62 -20.33 -1.12
C ALA A 97 -25.33 -21.45 -2.12
N ASP A 98 -25.43 -22.69 -1.63
CA ASP A 98 -25.75 -23.84 -2.46
C ASP A 98 -27.25 -23.72 -2.73
N SER A 99 -27.62 -23.37 -3.95
CA SER A 99 -29.01 -23.50 -4.39
C SER A 99 -28.99 -23.84 -5.87
N ASP A 100 -28.59 -25.09 -6.13
CA ASP A 100 -29.05 -25.82 -7.31
C ASP A 100 -30.57 -25.70 -7.39
N ARG A 101 -31.06 -25.11 -8.47
CA ARG A 101 -32.43 -25.26 -8.92
C ARG A 101 -32.36 -25.80 -10.34
N ASP A 102 -32.17 -27.11 -10.43
CA ASP A 102 -32.52 -27.88 -11.61
C ASP A 102 -34.04 -27.91 -11.71
N ASP A 103 -34.54 -27.22 -12.74
CA ASP A 103 -35.92 -27.25 -13.19
C ASP A 103 -36.11 -28.52 -14.02
N PHE A 104 -36.73 -29.54 -13.43
CA PHE A 104 -37.15 -30.75 -14.14
C PHE A 104 -38.60 -31.07 -13.75
N GLU A 105 -39.54 -30.58 -14.54
CA GLU A 105 -40.92 -31.03 -14.49
C GLU A 105 -40.98 -32.49 -14.97
N SER A 106 -41.35 -33.39 -14.07
CA SER A 106 -41.70 -34.78 -14.39
C SER A 106 -43.03 -35.11 -13.74
N GLU A 107 -44.12 -34.75 -14.41
CA GLU A 107 -45.45 -35.27 -14.07
C GLU A 107 -45.62 -36.62 -14.77
N SER A 108 -45.26 -37.69 -14.06
CA SER A 108 -45.63 -39.07 -14.39
C SER A 108 -47.03 -39.35 -13.84
N GLY A 109 -47.84 -39.98 -14.68
CA GLY A 109 -49.27 -40.21 -14.46
C GLY A 109 -49.63 -41.03 -13.21
N SER A 110 -50.91 -40.96 -12.85
CA SER A 110 -51.56 -41.92 -11.97
C SER A 110 -52.92 -42.31 -12.57
N ASP A 111 -53.04 -43.62 -12.70
CA ASP A 111 -54.19 -44.42 -13.12
C ASP A 111 -55.16 -44.56 -11.93
N ALA A 112 -56.46 -44.34 -12.16
CA ALA A 112 -57.58 -44.80 -11.32
C ALA A 112 -58.92 -44.61 -12.06
#